data_AF-A0A9D5WH01-F1
#
_entry.id   AF-A0A9D5WH01-F1
#
_cell.length_a   1.000
_cell.length_b   1.000
_cell.length_c   1.000
_cell.angle_alpha   90.00
_cell.angle_beta   90.00
_cell.angle_gamma   90.00
#
_symmetry.space_group_name_H-M   'P 1'
#
loop_
_entity.id
_entity.type
_entity.pdbx_description
1 polymer ?
#
loop_
_entity_poly.entity_id
_entity_poly.type
_entity_poly.pdbx_seq_one_letter_code
_entity_poly.pdbx_strand_id
1 'polypeptide(L)'
;MSSTKKHKYSSKASSLAYASLNILLALAVFGTIYVTNSPIFALLLVALGKWRILSVRPRFWAANVLSNLVDIIVGVSFALLIWLSGGYMILQLGLTALHIVWLLFIKQRSKYTYAVIQAGTALFLGLVTLSLTAYSWDSFYFVAVVWVITYASARHVASRYEGISTNLYAIAAATVCAELGWISYYWMIAYTVPGLAAIKVSQFAIFAVLMGFVAERTARSYHKHGEVRFADIAMPILLTAMTMVVAYIFAVLNGSDAL
;
A
#
# COMPACT_ATOMS: atom_id res chain seq x y z
N MET A 1 43.48 13.86 27.27
CA MET A 1 42.77 12.56 27.33
C MET A 1 41.72 12.50 26.24
N SER A 2 41.79 11.42 25.48
CA SER A 2 40.99 11.06 24.30
C SER A 2 39.50 10.85 24.62
N SER A 3 38.59 11.31 23.73
CA SER A 3 37.48 10.48 23.19
C SER A 3 36.54 11.29 22.27
N THR A 4 36.90 11.52 21.01
CA THR A 4 35.97 12.02 19.96
C THR A 4 36.18 11.36 18.59
N LYS A 5 36.62 10.09 18.56
CA LYS A 5 36.79 9.33 17.29
C LYS A 5 36.01 8.00 17.24
N LYS A 6 34.90 7.85 17.97
CA LYS A 6 34.14 6.58 18.02
C LYS A 6 32.78 6.53 17.30
N HIS A 7 32.34 7.60 16.62
CA HIS A 7 30.98 7.64 16.05
C HIS A 7 30.84 7.46 14.52
N LYS A 8 31.92 7.52 13.73
CA LYS A 8 31.81 7.54 12.25
C LYS A 8 31.81 6.15 11.57
N TYR A 9 32.43 5.14 12.18
CA TYR A 9 32.48 3.78 11.61
C TYR A 9 31.23 2.95 11.92
N SER A 10 30.63 3.13 13.10
CA SER A 10 29.38 2.49 13.48
C SER A 10 28.23 2.85 12.52
N SER A 11 28.17 4.09 12.01
CA SER A 11 27.08 4.53 11.13
C SER A 11 27.15 3.92 9.72
N LYS A 12 28.34 3.75 9.14
CA LYS A 12 28.49 3.13 7.81
C LYS A 12 28.25 1.62 7.84
N ALA A 13 28.83 0.93 8.83
CA ALA A 13 28.65 -0.51 8.99
C ALA A 13 27.19 -0.85 9.33
N SER A 14 26.53 -0.08 10.22
CA SER A 14 25.12 -0.29 10.54
C SER A 14 24.19 0.04 9.36
N SER A 15 24.48 1.09 8.58
CA SER A 15 23.73 1.41 7.37
C SER A 15 23.84 0.30 6.32
N LEU A 16 25.07 -0.23 6.10
CA LEU A 16 25.30 -1.34 5.19
C LEU A 16 24.60 -2.62 5.69
N ALA A 17 24.72 -2.96 6.97
CA ALA A 17 24.04 -4.11 7.56
C ALA A 17 22.51 -3.99 7.43
N TYR A 18 21.96 -2.79 7.67
CA TYR A 18 20.54 -2.51 7.47
C TYR A 18 20.13 -2.73 6.00
N ALA A 19 20.91 -2.20 5.05
CA ALA A 19 20.61 -2.34 3.63
C ALA A 19 20.67 -3.81 3.19
N SER A 20 21.75 -4.52 3.54
CA SER A 20 21.95 -5.92 3.21
C SER A 20 20.84 -6.81 3.79
N LEU A 21 20.43 -6.58 5.04
CA LEU A 21 19.38 -7.38 5.68
C LEU A 21 18.01 -7.19 5.01
N ASN A 22 17.66 -5.97 4.59
CA ASN A 22 16.41 -5.73 3.86
C ASN A 22 16.45 -6.29 2.44
N ILE A 23 17.59 -6.19 1.75
CA ILE A 23 17.78 -6.83 0.45
C ILE A 23 17.63 -8.34 0.58
N LEU A 24 18.30 -8.94 1.56
CA LEU A 24 18.22 -10.37 1.83
C LEU A 24 16.80 -10.80 2.17
N LEU A 25 16.05 -10.02 2.96
CA LEU A 25 14.65 -10.29 3.23
C LEU A 25 13.81 -10.35 1.95
N ALA A 26 13.94 -9.36 1.06
CA ALA A 26 13.20 -9.35 -0.21
C ALA A 26 13.61 -10.52 -1.13
N LEU A 27 14.91 -10.84 -1.19
CA LEU A 27 15.41 -11.99 -1.94
C LEU A 27 14.93 -13.33 -1.34
N ALA A 28 14.83 -13.44 -0.01
CA ALA A 28 14.30 -14.63 0.65
C ALA A 28 12.80 -14.80 0.40
N VAL A 29 12.03 -13.71 0.40
CA VAL A 29 10.61 -13.71 0.00
C VAL A 29 10.47 -14.26 -1.43
N PHE A 30 11.25 -13.75 -2.38
CA PHE A 30 11.28 -14.29 -3.74
C PHE A 30 11.73 -15.76 -3.80
N GLY A 31 12.84 -16.09 -3.15
CA GLY A 31 13.42 -17.43 -3.18
C GLY A 31 12.50 -18.51 -2.60
N THR A 32 11.76 -18.19 -1.54
CA THR A 32 10.76 -19.12 -0.98
C THR A 32 9.62 -19.37 -1.95
N ILE A 33 9.12 -18.33 -2.63
CA ILE A 33 8.08 -18.49 -3.67
C ILE A 33 8.61 -19.32 -4.84
N TYR A 34 9.83 -19.02 -5.30
CA TYR A 34 10.45 -19.72 -6.42
C TYR A 34 10.63 -21.22 -6.15
N VAL A 35 11.04 -21.60 -4.93
CA VAL A 35 11.29 -23.01 -4.57
C VAL A 35 10.02 -23.76 -4.20
N THR A 36 9.10 -23.12 -3.46
CA THR A 36 7.93 -23.81 -2.87
C THR A 36 6.64 -23.64 -3.66
N ASN A 37 6.60 -22.68 -4.58
CA ASN A 37 5.40 -22.25 -5.31
C ASN A 37 4.21 -21.90 -4.39
N SER A 38 4.50 -21.51 -3.15
CA SER A 38 3.51 -21.18 -2.12
C SER A 38 3.79 -19.81 -1.52
N PRO A 39 2.75 -18.98 -1.32
CA PRO A 39 2.93 -17.67 -0.71
C PRO A 39 3.11 -17.76 0.82
N ILE A 40 2.82 -18.90 1.44
CA ILE A 40 2.74 -19.03 2.91
C ILE A 40 4.11 -18.71 3.57
N PHE A 41 5.20 -19.30 3.07
CA PHE A 41 6.54 -19.06 3.62
C PHE A 41 7.00 -17.62 3.41
N ALA A 42 6.65 -17.02 2.27
CA ALA A 42 6.93 -15.63 1.99
C ALA A 42 6.18 -14.68 2.94
N LEU A 43 4.89 -14.96 3.22
CA LEU A 43 4.10 -14.20 4.18
C LEU A 43 4.64 -14.33 5.61
N LEU A 44 5.07 -15.55 6.00
CA LEU A 44 5.75 -15.77 7.29
C LEU A 44 7.05 -14.98 7.38
N LEU A 45 7.87 -14.94 6.32
CA LEU A 45 9.08 -14.12 6.28
C LEU A 45 8.78 -12.63 6.42
N VAL A 46 7.74 -12.13 5.74
CA VAL A 46 7.30 -10.72 5.88
C VAL A 46 6.89 -10.43 7.34
N ALA A 47 6.14 -11.33 7.97
CA ALA A 47 5.74 -11.20 9.37
C ALA A 47 6.95 -11.25 10.32
N LEU A 48 7.88 -12.19 10.12
CA LEU A 48 9.12 -12.30 10.89
C LEU A 48 10.00 -11.07 10.72
N GLY A 49 10.07 -10.49 9.53
CA GLY A 49 10.79 -9.23 9.27
C GLY A 49 10.27 -8.04 10.10
N LYS A 50 9.05 -8.16 10.65
CA LYS A 50 8.39 -7.16 11.51
C LYS A 50 8.47 -7.49 13.00
N TRP A 51 9.33 -8.42 13.44
CA TRP A 51 9.49 -8.84 14.84
C TRP A 51 9.61 -7.69 15.87
N ARG A 52 10.16 -6.53 15.45
CA ARG A 52 10.26 -5.31 16.27
C ARG A 52 8.92 -4.77 16.79
N ILE A 53 7.81 -5.11 16.13
CA ILE A 53 6.47 -4.73 16.59
C ILE A 53 6.14 -5.41 17.93
N LEU A 54 6.64 -6.64 18.13
CA LEU A 54 6.35 -7.46 19.31
C LEU A 54 7.41 -7.37 20.41
N SER A 55 8.58 -6.79 20.12
CA SER A 55 9.69 -6.66 21.10
C SER A 55 9.42 -5.63 22.21
N VAL A 56 8.26 -4.98 22.20
CA VAL A 56 7.82 -4.00 23.19
C VAL A 56 6.82 -4.62 24.19
N ARG A 57 6.49 -3.89 25.26
CA ARG A 57 5.50 -4.36 26.27
C ARG A 57 4.15 -4.69 25.60
N PRO A 58 3.49 -5.80 25.94
CA PRO A 58 2.24 -6.25 25.29
C PRO A 58 1.14 -5.19 25.14
N ARG A 59 0.97 -4.33 26.14
CA ARG A 59 0.00 -3.22 26.11
C ARG A 59 0.17 -2.23 24.95
N PHE A 60 1.38 -2.16 24.35
CA PHE A 60 1.69 -1.27 23.23
C PHE A 60 1.69 -1.99 21.87
N TRP A 61 1.37 -3.30 21.82
CA TRP A 61 1.37 -4.06 20.57
C TRP A 61 0.38 -3.48 19.56
N ALA A 62 -0.86 -3.19 19.98
CA ALA A 62 -1.87 -2.62 19.10
C ALA A 62 -1.39 -1.30 18.46
N ALA A 63 -0.79 -0.41 19.26
CA ALA A 63 -0.26 0.87 18.77
C ALA A 63 0.90 0.67 17.76
N ASN A 64 1.78 -0.31 18.01
CA ASN A 64 2.89 -0.61 17.10
C ASN A 64 2.44 -1.33 15.82
N VAL A 65 1.42 -2.20 15.89
CA VAL A 65 0.80 -2.78 14.69
C VAL A 65 0.19 -1.66 13.85
N LEU A 66 -0.61 -0.78 14.48
CA LEU A 66 -1.27 0.34 13.83
C LEU A 66 -0.28 1.28 13.11
N SER A 67 0.88 1.56 13.71
CA SER A 67 1.91 2.43 13.12
C SER A 67 2.69 1.76 11.99
N ASN A 68 2.66 0.43 11.88
CA ASN A 68 3.36 -0.34 10.85
C ASN A 68 2.42 -0.97 9.82
N LEU A 69 1.09 -0.77 9.92
CA LEU A 69 0.10 -1.38 9.02
C LEU A 69 0.39 -1.09 7.55
N VAL A 70 0.73 0.15 7.19
CA VAL A 70 1.07 0.54 5.82
C VAL A 70 2.23 -0.30 5.27
N ASP A 71 3.26 -0.53 6.08
CA ASP A 71 4.42 -1.34 5.68
C ASP A 71 4.11 -2.85 5.68
N ILE A 72 3.23 -3.31 6.56
CA ILE A 72 2.73 -4.70 6.52
C ILE A 72 1.94 -4.92 5.21
N ILE A 73 1.00 -4.03 4.88
CA ILE A 73 0.17 -4.11 3.67
C ILE A 73 1.06 -4.18 2.42
N VAL A 74 2.05 -3.28 2.30
CA VAL A 74 2.93 -3.27 1.12
C VAL A 74 3.81 -4.53 1.07
N GLY A 75 4.36 -4.98 2.20
CA GLY A 75 5.17 -6.21 2.23
C GLY A 75 4.37 -7.46 1.84
N VAL A 76 3.14 -7.58 2.36
CA VAL A 76 2.21 -8.67 2.00
C VAL A 76 1.81 -8.59 0.53
N SER A 77 1.54 -7.37 0.04
CA SER A 77 1.18 -7.14 -1.37
C SER A 77 2.30 -7.61 -2.31
N PHE A 78 3.56 -7.23 -2.06
CA PHE A 78 4.67 -7.70 -2.87
C PHE A 78 4.84 -9.23 -2.83
N ALA A 79 4.74 -9.84 -1.65
CA ALA A 79 4.84 -11.29 -1.53
C ALA A 79 3.77 -12.02 -2.36
N LEU A 80 2.52 -11.55 -2.29
CA LEU A 80 1.41 -12.13 -3.05
C LEU A 80 1.51 -11.84 -4.55
N LEU A 81 1.91 -10.64 -4.96
CA LEU A 81 2.07 -10.31 -6.39
C LEU A 81 3.21 -11.10 -7.04
N ILE A 82 4.32 -11.35 -6.33
CA ILE A 82 5.41 -12.22 -6.82
C ILE A 82 4.91 -13.66 -7.00
N TRP A 83 4.02 -14.13 -6.12
CA TRP A 83 3.41 -15.45 -6.27
C TRP A 83 2.39 -15.48 -7.43
N LEU A 84 1.49 -14.48 -7.50
CA LEU A 84 0.46 -14.36 -8.53
C LEU A 84 1.02 -14.21 -9.95
N SER A 85 2.27 -13.75 -10.11
CA SER A 85 2.89 -13.68 -11.43
C SER A 85 3.21 -15.06 -12.04
N GLY A 86 2.87 -16.17 -11.36
CA GLY A 86 2.78 -17.50 -11.97
C GLY A 86 4.10 -18.03 -12.55
N GLY A 87 5.24 -17.66 -11.96
CA GLY A 87 6.56 -18.06 -12.45
C GLY A 87 7.13 -17.22 -13.59
N TYR A 88 6.45 -16.13 -14.01
CA TYR A 88 6.99 -15.20 -15.00
C TYR A 88 8.20 -14.44 -14.43
N MET A 89 9.40 -14.99 -14.66
CA MET A 89 10.64 -14.60 -13.98
C MET A 89 10.94 -13.09 -14.04
N ILE A 90 10.79 -12.47 -15.21
CA ILE A 90 11.06 -11.03 -15.39
C ILE A 90 10.17 -10.19 -14.46
N LEU A 91 8.90 -10.58 -14.33
CA LEU A 91 7.94 -9.89 -13.46
C LEU A 91 8.23 -10.13 -11.97
N GLN A 92 8.58 -11.37 -11.59
CA GLN A 92 8.97 -11.68 -10.22
C GLN A 92 10.21 -10.90 -9.77
N LEU A 93 11.23 -10.84 -10.64
CA LEU A 93 12.44 -10.06 -10.37
C LEU A 93 12.15 -8.56 -10.33
N GLY A 94 11.30 -8.06 -11.23
CA GLY A 94 10.85 -6.66 -11.23
C GLY A 94 10.12 -6.28 -9.93
N LEU A 95 9.18 -7.11 -9.48
CA LEU A 95 8.46 -6.92 -8.21
C LEU A 95 9.40 -7.02 -7.00
N THR A 96 10.37 -7.92 -7.04
CA THR A 96 11.39 -8.05 -5.98
C THR A 96 12.25 -6.79 -5.91
N ALA A 97 12.67 -6.24 -7.06
CA ALA A 97 13.39 -4.98 -7.12
C ALA A 97 12.56 -3.82 -6.56
N LEU A 98 11.27 -3.74 -6.91
CA LEU A 98 10.35 -2.75 -6.34
C LEU A 98 10.17 -2.92 -4.82
N HIS A 99 10.13 -4.16 -4.32
CA HIS A 99 10.08 -4.43 -2.89
C HIS A 99 11.37 -3.98 -2.17
N ILE A 100 12.54 -4.18 -2.77
CA ILE A 100 13.81 -3.64 -2.25
C ILE A 100 13.77 -2.10 -2.22
N VAL A 101 13.28 -1.47 -3.29
CA VAL A 101 13.14 0.00 -3.35
C VAL A 101 12.22 0.51 -2.23
N TRP A 102 11.12 -0.19 -1.97
CA TRP A 102 10.24 0.10 -0.84
C TRP A 102 11.00 0.07 0.50
N LEU A 103 11.69 -1.04 0.80
CA LEU A 103 12.36 -1.26 2.08
C LEU A 103 13.52 -0.30 2.35
N LEU A 104 14.25 0.10 1.30
CA LEU A 104 15.44 0.94 1.42
C LEU A 104 15.15 2.45 1.31
N PHE A 105 14.27 2.85 0.38
CA PHE A 105 14.14 4.26 0.01
C PHE A 105 12.80 4.87 0.39
N ILE A 106 11.68 4.19 0.13
CA ILE A 106 10.36 4.80 0.32
C ILE A 106 9.98 4.76 1.80
N LYS A 107 10.06 3.59 2.43
CA LYS A 107 9.68 3.37 3.83
C LYS A 107 10.44 4.27 4.82
N GLN A 108 11.73 4.48 4.59
CA GLN A 108 12.62 5.19 5.53
C GLN A 108 12.39 6.70 5.57
N ARG A 109 11.57 7.25 4.67
CA ARG A 109 11.38 8.69 4.54
C ARG A 109 10.22 9.15 5.40
N SER A 110 10.46 10.19 6.19
CA SER A 110 9.47 10.75 7.12
C SER A 110 8.84 12.05 6.64
N LYS A 111 9.35 12.66 5.55
CA LYS A 111 8.77 13.89 5.00
C LYS A 111 7.32 13.65 4.58
N TYR A 112 6.50 14.68 4.70
CA TYR A 112 5.07 14.62 4.40
C TYR A 112 4.74 13.99 3.03
N THR A 113 5.41 14.41 1.95
CA THR A 113 5.18 13.84 0.61
C THR A 113 5.40 12.33 0.58
N TYR A 114 6.42 11.83 1.29
CA TYR A 114 6.66 10.40 1.38
C TYR A 114 5.62 9.67 2.23
N ALA A 115 5.03 10.32 3.24
CA ALA A 115 3.92 9.75 3.99
C ALA A 115 2.68 9.54 3.11
N VAL A 116 2.38 10.53 2.26
CA VAL A 116 1.28 10.43 1.28
C VAL A 116 1.58 9.35 0.24
N ILE A 117 2.83 9.28 -0.27
CA ILE A 117 3.25 8.21 -1.19
C ILE A 117 3.13 6.84 -0.52
N GLN A 118 3.62 6.68 0.72
CA GLN A 118 3.52 5.41 1.46
C GLN A 118 2.07 4.95 1.63
N ALA A 119 1.17 5.86 2.03
CA ALA A 119 -0.25 5.57 2.18
C ALA A 119 -0.92 5.24 0.83
N GLY A 120 -0.62 6.00 -0.21
CA GLY A 120 -1.12 5.76 -1.57
C GLY A 120 -0.63 4.43 -2.14
N THR A 121 0.65 4.09 -1.93
CA THR A 121 1.22 2.80 -2.33
C THR A 121 0.57 1.64 -1.58
N ALA A 122 0.37 1.75 -0.27
CA ALA A 122 -0.34 0.73 0.51
C ALA A 122 -1.80 0.56 0.06
N LEU A 123 -2.50 1.66 -0.21
CA LEU A 123 -3.86 1.63 -0.72
C LEU A 123 -3.91 0.97 -2.10
N PHE A 124 -3.06 1.41 -3.03
CA PHE A 124 -3.02 0.88 -4.39
C PHE A 124 -2.65 -0.59 -4.42
N LEU A 125 -1.47 -0.95 -3.90
CA LEU A 125 -0.97 -2.32 -3.95
C LEU A 125 -1.84 -3.26 -3.13
N GLY A 126 -2.31 -2.81 -1.97
CA GLY A 126 -3.22 -3.59 -1.12
C GLY A 126 -4.51 -3.94 -1.85
N LEU A 127 -5.15 -2.96 -2.49
CA LEU A 127 -6.41 -3.18 -3.21
C LEU A 127 -6.23 -3.97 -4.50
N VAL A 128 -5.16 -3.73 -5.28
CA VAL A 128 -4.85 -4.55 -6.48
C VAL A 128 -4.65 -6.00 -6.05
N THR A 129 -3.80 -6.24 -5.06
CA THR A 129 -3.48 -7.60 -4.60
C THR A 129 -4.73 -8.30 -4.07
N LEU A 130 -5.51 -7.62 -3.23
CA LEU A 130 -6.75 -8.17 -2.69
C LEU A 130 -7.75 -8.52 -3.81
N SER A 131 -7.89 -7.65 -4.80
CA SER A 131 -8.79 -7.89 -5.94
C SER A 131 -8.40 -9.15 -6.72
N LEU A 132 -7.11 -9.45 -6.82
CA LEU A 132 -6.59 -10.62 -7.52
C LEU A 132 -6.66 -11.91 -6.68
N THR A 133 -6.45 -11.83 -5.37
CA THR A 133 -6.41 -13.02 -4.50
C THR A 133 -7.76 -13.43 -3.96
N ALA A 134 -8.67 -12.47 -3.74
CA ALA A 134 -9.93 -12.68 -3.03
C ALA A 134 -11.14 -12.79 -3.96
N TYR A 135 -10.95 -13.12 -5.24
CA TYR A 135 -12.04 -13.31 -6.21
C TYR A 135 -13.02 -14.43 -5.81
N SER A 136 -12.55 -15.39 -5.02
CA SER A 136 -13.33 -16.54 -4.53
C SER A 136 -13.71 -16.45 -3.06
N TRP A 137 -13.32 -15.38 -2.37
CA TRP A 137 -13.63 -15.20 -0.95
C TRP A 137 -15.07 -14.73 -0.78
N ASP A 138 -15.66 -14.95 0.39
CA ASP A 138 -16.94 -14.31 0.72
C ASP A 138 -16.79 -12.77 0.72
N SER A 139 -17.83 -12.08 0.22
CA SER A 139 -17.87 -10.62 0.14
C SER A 139 -17.57 -9.92 1.46
N PHE A 140 -17.98 -10.52 2.59
CA PHE A 140 -17.72 -10.01 3.93
C PHE A 140 -16.21 -9.89 4.20
N TYR A 141 -15.42 -10.93 3.88
CA TYR A 141 -13.97 -10.92 4.09
C TYR A 141 -13.29 -9.94 3.15
N PHE A 142 -13.73 -9.85 1.90
CA PHE A 142 -13.21 -8.87 0.95
C PHE A 142 -13.39 -7.44 1.50
N VAL A 143 -14.62 -7.09 1.87
CA VAL A 143 -14.97 -5.75 2.39
C VAL A 143 -14.25 -5.44 3.70
N ALA A 144 -14.14 -6.42 4.60
CA ALA A 144 -13.40 -6.24 5.86
C ALA A 144 -11.92 -5.92 5.61
N VAL A 145 -11.27 -6.57 4.64
CA VAL A 145 -9.87 -6.27 4.30
C VAL A 145 -9.74 -4.92 3.59
N VAL A 146 -10.67 -4.57 2.69
CA VAL A 146 -10.75 -3.21 2.09
C VAL A 146 -10.81 -2.14 3.17
N TRP A 147 -11.66 -2.35 4.18
CA TRP A 147 -11.79 -1.44 5.32
C TRP A 147 -10.45 -1.28 6.05
N VAL A 148 -9.76 -2.39 6.39
CA VAL A 148 -8.46 -2.34 7.08
C VAL A 148 -7.38 -1.63 6.25
N ILE A 149 -7.29 -1.93 4.95
CA ILE A 149 -6.32 -1.29 4.04
C ILE A 149 -6.55 0.22 4.00
N THR A 150 -7.80 0.63 3.80
CA THR A 150 -8.15 2.05 3.70
C THR A 150 -7.96 2.76 5.04
N TYR A 151 -8.38 2.14 6.14
CA TYR A 151 -8.17 2.66 7.48
C TYR A 151 -6.70 2.92 7.76
N ALA A 152 -5.82 1.96 7.44
CA ALA A 152 -4.38 2.11 7.62
C ALA A 152 -3.81 3.28 6.79
N SER A 153 -4.16 3.37 5.51
CA SER A 153 -3.70 4.42 4.62
C SER A 153 -4.21 5.80 5.05
N ALA A 154 -5.50 5.92 5.35
CA ALA A 154 -6.11 7.18 5.78
C ALA A 154 -5.55 7.64 7.13
N ARG A 155 -5.36 6.73 8.10
CA ARG A 155 -4.74 7.01 9.40
C ARG A 155 -3.31 7.54 9.22
N HIS A 156 -2.52 6.93 8.34
CA HIS A 156 -1.11 7.31 8.12
C HIS A 156 -0.94 8.73 7.56
N VAL A 157 -1.90 9.18 6.75
CA VAL A 157 -1.95 10.57 6.26
C VAL A 157 -2.50 11.49 7.34
N ALA A 158 -3.62 11.15 7.96
CA ALA A 158 -4.30 12.00 8.92
C ALA A 158 -3.48 12.27 10.19
N SER A 159 -2.60 11.34 10.59
CA SER A 159 -1.69 11.54 11.72
C SER A 159 -0.63 12.63 11.48
N ARG A 160 -0.61 13.26 10.30
CA ARG A 160 0.29 14.36 9.96
C ARG A 160 -0.31 15.74 10.15
N TYR A 161 -1.62 15.83 10.36
CA TYR A 161 -2.32 17.09 10.58
C TYR A 161 -2.64 17.26 12.05
N GLU A 162 -2.35 18.44 12.60
CA GLU A 162 -2.80 18.81 13.93
C GLU A 162 -4.26 19.29 13.86
N GLY A 163 -5.06 19.01 14.89
CA GLY A 163 -6.47 19.43 14.95
C GLY A 163 -7.48 18.57 14.16
N ILE A 164 -7.03 17.63 13.32
CA ILE A 164 -7.90 16.62 12.71
C ILE A 164 -7.90 15.36 13.57
N SER A 165 -9.09 14.87 13.95
CA SER A 165 -9.21 13.57 14.63
C SER A 165 -8.80 12.45 13.69
N THR A 166 -7.58 11.93 13.88
CA THR A 166 -6.97 10.88 13.04
C THR A 166 -7.86 9.64 12.96
N ASN A 167 -8.45 9.21 14.08
CA ASN A 167 -9.30 8.03 14.12
C ASN A 167 -10.61 8.26 13.35
N LEU A 168 -11.27 9.38 13.57
CA LEU A 168 -12.55 9.69 12.93
C LEU A 168 -12.38 9.79 11.41
N TYR A 169 -11.34 10.48 10.96
CA TYR A 169 -10.99 10.58 9.54
C TYR A 169 -10.75 9.19 8.94
N ALA A 170 -9.94 8.37 9.60
CA ALA A 170 -9.58 7.05 9.08
C ALA A 170 -10.79 6.10 9.03
N ILE A 171 -11.66 6.11 10.04
CA ILE A 171 -12.87 5.29 10.06
C ILE A 171 -13.84 5.75 8.98
N ALA A 172 -14.08 7.06 8.83
CA ALA A 172 -14.96 7.59 7.80
C ALA A 172 -14.48 7.21 6.39
N ALA A 173 -13.18 7.41 6.11
CA ALA A 173 -12.58 7.01 4.84
C ALA A 173 -12.68 5.50 4.59
N ALA A 174 -12.42 4.69 5.61
CA ALA A 174 -12.49 3.23 5.52
C ALA A 174 -13.91 2.73 5.26
N THR A 175 -14.92 3.30 5.92
CA THR A 175 -16.33 2.95 5.69
C THR A 175 -16.77 3.30 4.28
N VAL A 176 -16.49 4.52 3.81
CA VAL A 176 -16.82 4.92 2.42
C VAL A 176 -16.16 3.99 1.41
N CYS A 177 -14.87 3.67 1.59
CA CYS A 177 -14.16 2.78 0.68
C CYS A 177 -14.64 1.32 0.78
N ALA A 178 -15.09 0.87 1.95
CA ALA A 178 -15.67 -0.46 2.15
C ALA A 178 -16.99 -0.63 1.36
N GLU A 179 -17.87 0.38 1.38
CA GLU A 179 -19.09 0.39 0.55
C GLU A 179 -18.75 0.32 -0.95
N LEU A 180 -17.78 1.13 -1.38
CA LEU A 180 -17.30 1.10 -2.77
C LEU A 180 -16.63 -0.23 -3.13
N GLY A 181 -15.94 -0.84 -2.17
CA GLY A 181 -15.35 -2.17 -2.30
C GLY A 181 -16.40 -3.25 -2.44
N TRP A 182 -17.51 -3.17 -1.69
CA TRP A 182 -18.63 -4.10 -1.82
C TRP A 182 -19.28 -4.01 -3.21
N ILE A 183 -19.53 -2.80 -3.73
CA ILE A 183 -20.03 -2.61 -5.10
C ILE A 183 -19.02 -3.17 -6.11
N SER A 184 -17.74 -2.85 -5.91
CA SER A 184 -16.67 -3.29 -6.80
C SER A 184 -16.42 -4.80 -6.76
N TYR A 185 -16.79 -5.48 -5.68
CA TYR A 185 -16.66 -6.93 -5.57
C TYR A 185 -17.58 -7.65 -6.58
N TYR A 186 -18.80 -7.16 -6.76
CA TYR A 186 -19.73 -7.73 -7.74
C TYR A 186 -19.50 -7.21 -9.16
N TRP A 187 -19.03 -5.97 -9.32
CA TRP A 187 -18.78 -5.34 -10.62
C TRP A 187 -17.30 -4.98 -10.81
N MET A 188 -16.42 -5.95 -10.54
CA MET A 188 -14.99 -5.76 -10.65
C MET A 188 -14.56 -5.71 -12.12
N ILE A 189 -13.90 -4.63 -12.51
CA ILE A 189 -13.22 -4.54 -13.81
C ILE A 189 -11.72 -4.55 -13.56
N ALA A 190 -11.00 -5.41 -14.28
CA ALA A 190 -9.55 -5.53 -14.18
C ALA A 190 -8.90 -5.30 -15.55
N TYR A 191 -7.93 -4.40 -15.59
CA TYR A 191 -7.23 -4.00 -16.80
C TYR A 191 -5.92 -4.78 -16.96
N THR A 192 -5.69 -5.36 -18.13
CA THR A 192 -4.40 -5.97 -18.47
C THR A 192 -3.39 -4.86 -18.79
N VAL A 193 -2.21 -4.92 -18.17
CA VAL A 193 -1.14 -3.97 -18.48
C VAL A 193 -0.30 -4.53 -19.65
N PRO A 194 -0.07 -3.77 -20.74
CA PRO A 194 0.76 -4.21 -21.85
C PRO A 194 2.16 -4.65 -21.35
N GLY A 195 2.60 -5.85 -21.75
CA GLY A 195 3.87 -6.43 -21.30
C GLY A 195 3.86 -7.07 -19.91
N LEU A 196 2.74 -7.03 -19.19
CA LEU A 196 2.56 -7.57 -17.83
C LEU A 196 1.28 -8.43 -17.73
N ALA A 197 1.05 -9.30 -18.73
CA ALA A 197 -0.19 -10.05 -18.88
C ALA A 197 -0.59 -10.89 -17.65
N ALA A 198 0.36 -11.27 -16.80
CA ALA A 198 0.11 -12.06 -15.59
C ALA A 198 -0.53 -11.26 -14.44
N ILE A 199 -0.43 -9.92 -14.42
CA ILE A 199 -1.02 -9.08 -13.36
C ILE A 199 -2.00 -8.10 -13.97
N LYS A 200 -3.27 -8.21 -13.56
CA LYS A 200 -4.32 -7.24 -13.90
C LYS A 200 -4.40 -6.16 -12.81
N VAL A 201 -4.67 -4.93 -13.22
CA VAL A 201 -4.88 -3.80 -12.29
C VAL A 201 -6.37 -3.59 -12.12
N SER A 202 -6.87 -3.69 -10.88
CA SER A 202 -8.30 -3.48 -10.62
C SER A 202 -8.69 -2.00 -10.74
N GLN A 203 -9.81 -1.74 -11.41
CA GLN A 203 -10.42 -0.42 -11.51
C GLN A 203 -10.67 0.18 -10.12
N PHE A 204 -11.13 -0.66 -9.20
CA PHE A 204 -11.39 -0.28 -7.82
C PHE A 204 -10.16 0.32 -7.14
N ALA A 205 -8.98 -0.29 -7.29
CA ALA A 205 -7.76 0.23 -6.71
C ALA A 205 -7.38 1.60 -7.28
N ILE A 206 -7.55 1.80 -8.60
CA ILE A 206 -7.30 3.10 -9.26
C ILE A 206 -8.23 4.16 -8.68
N PHE A 207 -9.53 3.86 -8.62
CA PHE A 207 -10.55 4.80 -8.16
C PHE A 207 -10.34 5.15 -6.68
N ALA A 208 -10.10 4.15 -5.82
CA ALA A 208 -9.87 4.35 -4.40
C ALA A 208 -8.66 5.26 -4.13
N VAL A 209 -7.57 5.12 -4.91
CA VAL A 209 -6.40 5.99 -4.78
C VAL A 209 -6.70 7.43 -5.21
N LEU A 210 -7.44 7.61 -6.31
CA LEU A 210 -7.83 8.94 -6.77
C LEU A 210 -8.76 9.64 -5.78
N MET A 211 -9.77 8.94 -5.27
CA MET A 211 -10.63 9.44 -4.20
C MET A 211 -9.85 9.73 -2.91
N GLY A 212 -8.91 8.85 -2.54
CA GLY A 212 -8.00 9.07 -1.42
C GLY A 212 -7.11 10.31 -1.61
N PHE A 213 -6.68 10.61 -2.84
CA PHE A 213 -5.95 11.83 -3.17
C PHE A 213 -6.82 13.08 -3.05
N VAL A 214 -8.08 13.03 -3.49
CA VAL A 214 -9.05 14.13 -3.27
C VAL A 214 -9.29 14.35 -1.78
N ALA A 215 -9.48 13.27 -1.01
CA ALA A 215 -9.68 13.34 0.44
C ALA A 215 -8.46 13.94 1.15
N GLU A 216 -7.25 13.54 0.78
CA GLU A 216 -6.00 14.10 1.28
C GLU A 216 -5.89 15.61 1.00
N ARG A 217 -6.25 16.04 -0.21
CA ARG A 217 -6.21 17.45 -0.60
C ARG A 217 -7.25 18.28 0.13
N THR A 218 -8.42 17.70 0.37
CA THR A 218 -9.48 18.30 1.19
C THR A 218 -9.03 18.50 2.63
N ALA A 219 -8.45 17.46 3.25
CA ALA A 219 -7.90 17.54 4.60
C ALA A 219 -6.78 18.58 4.72
N ARG A 220 -5.90 18.65 3.70
CA ARG A 220 -4.83 19.65 3.65
C ARG A 220 -5.36 21.07 3.53
N SER A 221 -6.36 21.31 2.67
CA SER A 221 -6.96 22.62 2.49
C SER A 221 -7.59 23.11 3.79
N TYR A 222 -8.38 22.23 4.44
CA TYR A 222 -8.97 22.52 5.75
C TYR A 222 -7.91 22.83 6.82
N HIS A 223 -6.84 22.03 6.91
CA HIS A 223 -5.75 22.28 7.86
C HIS A 223 -5.05 23.62 7.62
N LYS A 224 -4.89 24.04 6.36
CA LYS A 224 -4.18 25.28 6.01
C LYS A 224 -5.05 26.53 6.18
N HIS A 225 -6.35 26.42 5.93
CA HIS A 225 -7.24 27.57 5.78
C HIS A 225 -8.40 27.61 6.79
N GLY A 226 -8.63 26.55 7.56
CA GLY A 226 -9.80 26.40 8.45
C GLY A 226 -11.10 26.10 7.69
N GLU A 227 -11.05 26.07 6.37
CA GLU A 227 -12.16 25.84 5.45
C GLU A 227 -11.64 25.07 4.22
N VAL A 228 -12.51 24.35 3.54
CA VAL A 228 -12.17 23.67 2.29
C VAL A 228 -12.31 24.64 1.13
N ARG A 229 -11.20 25.02 0.51
CA ARG A 229 -11.20 25.91 -0.64
C ARG A 229 -11.25 25.11 -1.93
N PHE A 230 -12.23 25.44 -2.79
CA PHE A 230 -12.40 24.76 -4.07
C PHE A 230 -11.13 24.81 -4.94
N ALA A 231 -10.39 25.93 -4.92
CA ALA A 231 -9.16 26.09 -5.68
C ALA A 231 -8.07 25.05 -5.35
N ASP A 232 -8.02 24.55 -4.11
CA ASP A 232 -7.03 23.55 -3.68
C ASP A 232 -7.40 22.13 -4.12
N ILE A 233 -8.69 21.87 -4.34
CA ILE A 233 -9.24 20.52 -4.61
C ILE A 233 -9.75 20.35 -6.05
N ALA A 234 -9.95 21.43 -6.81
CA ALA A 234 -10.49 21.39 -8.17
C ALA A 234 -9.65 20.50 -9.10
N MET A 235 -8.32 20.66 -9.10
CA MET A 235 -7.43 19.85 -9.95
C MET A 235 -7.47 18.35 -9.59
N PRO A 236 -7.33 17.95 -8.31
CA PRO A 236 -7.55 16.56 -7.90
C PRO A 236 -8.91 15.99 -8.30
N ILE A 237 -9.99 16.77 -8.18
CA ILE A 237 -11.34 16.34 -8.57
C ILE A 237 -11.41 16.13 -10.09
N LEU A 238 -10.92 17.09 -10.87
CA LEU A 238 -10.88 16.99 -12.33
C LEU A 238 -10.07 15.77 -12.79
N LEU A 239 -8.88 15.56 -12.23
CA LEU A 239 -8.07 14.38 -12.51
C LEU A 239 -8.85 13.08 -12.23
N THR A 240 -9.52 13.03 -11.08
CA THR A 240 -10.30 11.86 -10.66
C THR A 240 -11.45 11.60 -11.62
N ALA A 241 -12.26 12.62 -11.90
CA ALA A 241 -13.41 12.54 -12.79
C ALA A 241 -12.99 12.14 -14.21
N MET A 242 -11.96 12.79 -14.77
CA MET A 242 -11.47 12.48 -16.11
C MET A 242 -10.94 11.05 -16.20
N THR A 243 -10.20 10.58 -15.18
CA THR A 243 -9.69 9.20 -15.18
C THR A 243 -10.83 8.18 -15.07
N MET A 244 -11.84 8.44 -14.25
CA MET A 244 -13.03 7.58 -14.14
C MET A 244 -13.81 7.52 -15.45
N VAL A 245 -13.99 8.66 -16.14
CA VAL A 245 -14.65 8.72 -17.45
C VAL A 245 -13.86 7.96 -18.50
N VAL A 246 -12.54 8.16 -18.58
CA VAL A 246 -11.68 7.43 -19.53
C VAL A 246 -11.70 5.94 -19.27
N ALA A 247 -11.62 5.51 -17.99
CA ALA A 247 -11.71 4.11 -17.62
C ALA A 247 -13.06 3.49 -18.04
N TYR A 248 -14.16 4.19 -17.80
CA TYR A 248 -15.49 3.75 -18.23
C TYR A 248 -15.60 3.64 -19.76
N ILE A 249 -15.14 4.65 -20.51
CA ILE A 249 -15.14 4.61 -21.97
C ILE A 249 -14.30 3.43 -22.47
N PHE A 250 -13.13 3.21 -21.89
CA PHE A 250 -12.26 2.09 -22.25
C PHE A 250 -12.92 0.73 -22.00
N ALA A 251 -13.63 0.59 -20.88
CA ALA A 251 -14.39 -0.62 -20.55
C ALA A 251 -15.56 -0.87 -21.52
N VAL A 252 -16.27 0.19 -21.94
CA VAL A 252 -17.37 0.09 -22.90
C VAL A 252 -16.87 -0.25 -24.31
N LEU A 253 -15.77 0.37 -24.76
CA LEU A 253 -15.26 0.20 -26.13
C LEU A 253 -14.60 -1.16 -26.38
N ASN A 254 -13.88 -1.70 -25.40
CA ASN A 254 -13.14 -2.96 -25.57
C ASN A 254 -13.94 -4.20 -25.17
N GLY A 255 -15.23 -4.04 -24.81
CA GLY A 255 -16.03 -5.10 -24.21
C GLY A 255 -15.65 -5.35 -22.76
N SER A 256 -16.64 -5.65 -21.92
CA SER A 256 -16.44 -6.03 -20.53
C SER A 256 -15.91 -7.45 -20.38
N ASP A 257 -15.05 -7.92 -21.29
CA ASP A 257 -14.33 -9.19 -21.16
C ASP A 257 -13.17 -9.05 -20.15
N ALA A 258 -13.47 -8.34 -19.06
CA ALA A 258 -12.64 -8.10 -17.90
C ALA A 258 -12.92 -9.17 -16.84
N LEU A 259 -12.91 -10.44 -17.26
CA LEU A 259 -12.64 -11.59 -16.39
C LEU A 259 -11.62 -12.50 -17.08
#